data_AF-A0A9N8X4Y9-F1
#
_entry.id   AF-A0A9N8X4Y9-F1
#
_cell.length_a   1.000
_cell.length_b   1.000
_cell.length_c   1.000
_cell.angle_alpha   90.00
_cell.angle_beta   90.00
_cell.angle_gamma   90.00
#
_symmetry.space_group_name_H-M   'P 1'
#
loop_
_entity.id
_entity.type
_entity.pdbx_description
1 polymer ?
#
loop_
_entity_poly.entity_id
_entity_poly.type
_entity_poly.pdbx_seq_one_letter_code
_entity_poly.pdbx_strand_id
1 'polypeptide(L)'
;MQYPLYVHRDSNTGFRASFPDFPNADASGYSFDELTRNAQAVVELMYDHSDQLIPAPTCNTSELHVLDMDDGEGIWMFVDINLARVTSKAVGLQLSLLESLLQQVDAAAKERHMTRSAFITLAAVHELENRQSR
;
A
#
# COMPACT_ATOMS: atom_id res chain seq x y z
N MET A 1 -3.98 6.07 -12.51
CA MET A 1 -2.80 5.17 -12.63
C MET A 1 -3.32 3.74 -12.67
N GLN A 2 -2.71 2.87 -13.47
CA GLN A 2 -3.18 1.49 -13.59
C GLN A 2 -2.60 0.62 -12.48
N TYR A 3 -3.46 0.09 -11.62
CA TYR A 3 -3.11 -0.88 -10.59
C TYR A 3 -3.54 -2.29 -11.01
N PRO A 4 -2.70 -3.30 -10.81
CA PRO A 4 -3.09 -4.69 -10.98
C PRO A 4 -4.02 -5.13 -9.85
N LEU A 5 -5.06 -5.88 -10.18
CA LEU A 5 -5.96 -6.56 -9.25
C LEU A 5 -6.00 -8.03 -9.64
N TYR A 6 -5.88 -8.91 -8.65
CA TYR A 6 -6.11 -10.34 -8.85
C TYR A 6 -7.57 -10.65 -8.52
N VAL A 7 -8.32 -11.11 -9.51
CA VAL A 7 -9.78 -11.24 -9.45
C VAL A 7 -10.18 -12.71 -9.42
N HIS A 8 -10.96 -13.08 -8.42
CA HIS A 8 -11.59 -14.38 -8.27
C HIS A 8 -13.10 -14.30 -8.41
N ARG A 9 -13.69 -15.43 -8.76
CA ARG A 9 -15.14 -15.62 -8.65
C ARG A 9 -15.49 -16.09 -7.24
N ASP A 10 -16.15 -15.23 -6.46
CA ASP A 10 -16.50 -15.48 -5.05
C ASP A 10 -17.81 -16.29 -4.92
N SER A 11 -18.61 -16.39 -5.99
CA SER A 11 -19.86 -17.16 -6.05
C SER A 11 -20.42 -17.27 -7.48
N ASN A 12 -21.59 -17.91 -7.68
CA ASN A 12 -22.26 -17.96 -8.97
C ASN A 12 -22.57 -16.58 -9.58
N THR A 13 -22.63 -15.51 -8.79
CA THR A 13 -23.10 -14.19 -9.25
C THR A 13 -22.12 -13.03 -9.07
N GLY A 14 -20.95 -13.21 -8.44
CA GLY A 14 -20.06 -12.08 -8.14
C GLY A 14 -18.56 -12.36 -8.21
N PHE A 15 -17.80 -11.28 -8.16
CA PHE A 15 -16.34 -11.22 -8.23
C PHE A 15 -15.77 -10.58 -6.95
N ARG A 16 -14.62 -11.08 -6.53
CA ARG A 16 -13.78 -10.49 -5.49
C ARG A 16 -12.41 -10.21 -6.10
N ALA A 17 -11.79 -9.11 -5.70
CA ALA A 17 -10.46 -8.76 -6.16
C ALA A 17 -9.61 -8.26 -5.01
N SER A 18 -8.34 -8.66 -5.04
CA SER A 18 -7.34 -8.25 -4.06
C SER A 18 -6.23 -7.47 -4.76
N PHE A 19 -5.68 -6.48 -4.06
CA PHE A 19 -4.62 -5.63 -4.57
C PHE A 19 -3.26 -6.10 -4.04
N PRO A 20 -2.28 -6.35 -4.92
CA PRO A 20 -0.91 -6.64 -4.50
C PRO A 20 -0.26 -5.42 -3.85
N ASP A 21 -0.53 -4.23 -4.39
CA ASP A 21 0.04 -2.97 -3.91
C ASP A 21 -0.62 -2.47 -2.62
N PHE A 22 -1.83 -2.96 -2.32
CA PHE A 22 -2.60 -2.56 -1.15
C PHE A 22 -3.00 -3.81 -0.35
N PRO A 23 -2.08 -4.41 0.44
CA PRO A 23 -2.25 -5.74 1.05
C PRO A 23 -3.36 -5.86 2.11
N ASN A 24 -4.16 -4.81 2.34
CA ASN A 24 -5.36 -4.82 3.19
C ASN A 24 -6.59 -4.24 2.49
N ALA A 25 -6.51 -4.03 1.17
CA ALA A 25 -7.61 -3.58 0.34
C ALA A 25 -8.15 -4.77 -0.44
N ASP A 26 -9.45 -5.01 -0.29
CA ASP A 26 -10.19 -5.95 -1.13
C ASP A 26 -11.40 -5.23 -1.71
N ALA A 27 -11.71 -5.51 -2.97
CA ALA A 27 -12.90 -5.04 -3.65
C ALA A 27 -13.79 -6.22 -4.06
N SER A 28 -15.09 -5.99 -4.18
CA SER A 28 -16.02 -6.97 -4.70
C SER A 28 -17.09 -6.31 -5.56
N GLY A 29 -17.75 -7.07 -6.42
CA GLY A 29 -18.82 -6.55 -7.28
C GLY A 29 -19.52 -7.66 -8.06
N TYR A 30 -20.73 -7.40 -8.55
CA TYR A 30 -21.50 -8.35 -9.36
C TYR A 30 -21.16 -8.26 -10.86
N SER A 31 -20.39 -7.25 -11.26
CA SER A 31 -19.86 -7.06 -12.62
C SER A 31 -18.45 -6.45 -12.56
N PHE A 32 -17.69 -6.54 -13.66
CA PHE A 32 -16.36 -5.90 -13.73
C PHE A 32 -16.45 -4.37 -13.56
N ASP A 33 -17.46 -3.73 -14.14
CA ASP A 33 -17.64 -2.28 -13.97
C ASP A 33 -17.91 -1.88 -12.51
N GLU A 34 -18.70 -2.69 -11.79
CA GLU A 34 -18.94 -2.48 -10.36
C GLU A 34 -17.69 -2.76 -9.54
N LEU A 35 -16.96 -3.83 -9.85
CA LEU A 35 -15.70 -4.17 -9.21
C LEU A 35 -14.68 -3.03 -9.35
N THR A 36 -14.54 -2.44 -10.54
CA THR A 36 -13.67 -1.28 -10.80
C THR A 36 -14.10 -0.05 -10.01
N ARG A 37 -15.39 0.26 -9.93
CA ARG A 37 -15.88 1.38 -9.10
C ARG A 37 -15.60 1.15 -7.62
N ASN A 38 -15.83 -0.06 -7.14
CA ASN A 38 -15.62 -0.42 -5.74
C ASN A 38 -14.12 -0.45 -5.40
N ALA A 39 -13.26 -0.89 -6.33
CA ALA A 39 -11.81 -0.78 -6.22
C ALA A 39 -11.35 0.67 -6.01
N GLN A 40 -11.85 1.62 -6.81
CA GLN A 40 -11.58 3.05 -6.60
C GLN A 40 -12.04 3.52 -5.22
N ALA A 41 -13.25 3.16 -4.80
CA ALA A 41 -13.82 3.58 -3.53
C ALA A 41 -13.03 3.04 -2.31
N VAL A 42 -12.51 1.81 -2.40
CA VAL A 42 -11.66 1.22 -1.34
C VAL A 42 -10.36 1.99 -1.20
N VAL A 43 -9.69 2.33 -2.30
CA VAL A 43 -8.45 3.13 -2.26
C VAL A 43 -8.72 4.54 -1.72
N GLU A 44 -9.80 5.19 -2.15
CA GLU A 44 -10.23 6.49 -1.61
C GLU A 44 -10.45 6.41 -0.09
N LEU A 45 -11.19 5.41 0.39
CA LEU A 45 -11.48 5.23 1.81
C LEU A 45 -10.23 5.02 2.65
N MET A 46 -9.25 4.28 2.15
CA MET A 46 -8.04 3.95 2.90
C MET A 46 -7.00 5.07 2.92
N TYR A 47 -6.88 5.85 1.85
CA TYR A 47 -5.77 6.77 1.66
C TYR A 47 -6.15 8.24 1.67
N ASP A 48 -7.42 8.58 1.48
CA ASP A 48 -7.81 9.98 1.48
C ASP A 48 -7.60 10.60 2.87
N HIS A 49 -6.82 11.67 2.90
CA HIS A 49 -6.35 12.35 4.11
C HIS A 49 -5.59 11.48 5.13
N SER A 50 -5.13 10.29 4.73
CA SER A 50 -4.36 9.40 5.59
C SER A 50 -2.88 9.81 5.65
N ASP A 51 -2.21 9.36 6.71
CA ASP A 51 -0.75 9.51 6.87
C ASP A 51 0.02 8.36 6.21
N GLN A 52 -0.65 7.52 5.40
CA GLN A 52 -0.02 6.43 4.67
C GLN A 52 0.36 6.89 3.26
N LEU A 53 1.57 6.57 2.83
CA LEU A 53 1.99 6.79 1.45
C LEU A 53 1.16 5.89 0.52
N ILE A 54 0.63 6.46 -0.56
CA ILE A 54 0.03 5.68 -1.63
C ILE A 54 1.16 4.94 -2.36
N PRO A 55 1.19 3.59 -2.35
CA PRO A 55 2.20 2.81 -3.07
C PRO A 55 2.10 3.03 -4.57
N ALA A 56 3.25 3.02 -5.24
CA ALA A 56 3.28 3.03 -6.70
C ALA A 56 2.71 1.69 -7.23
N PRO A 57 2.02 1.68 -8.37
CA PRO A 57 1.47 0.45 -8.92
C PRO A 57 2.59 -0.50 -9.36
N THR A 58 2.41 -1.79 -9.07
CA THR A 58 3.26 -2.83 -9.64
C THR A 58 2.91 -3.04 -11.11
N CYS A 59 3.78 -2.60 -12.01
CA CYS A 59 3.55 -2.67 -13.46
C CYS A 59 4.16 -3.92 -14.13
N ASN A 60 4.93 -4.72 -13.40
CA ASN A 60 5.66 -5.86 -13.93
C ASN A 60 4.98 -7.19 -13.56
N THR A 61 4.52 -7.94 -14.56
CA THR A 61 3.88 -9.25 -14.36
C THR A 61 4.79 -10.27 -13.68
N SER A 62 6.12 -10.15 -13.83
CA SER A 62 7.09 -11.00 -13.14
C SER A 62 7.16 -10.71 -11.63
N GLU A 63 6.84 -9.49 -11.20
CA GLU A 63 6.76 -9.13 -9.78
C GLU A 63 5.44 -9.60 -9.16
N LEU A 64 4.36 -9.63 -9.95
CA LEU A 64 3.05 -10.12 -9.51
C LEU A 64 3.02 -11.63 -9.24
N HIS A 65 3.67 -12.42 -10.08
CA HIS A 65 3.75 -13.88 -9.90
C HIS A 65 4.55 -14.32 -8.66
N VAL A 66 5.37 -13.43 -8.10
CA VAL A 66 6.20 -13.71 -6.91
C VAL A 66 5.41 -13.52 -5.61
N LEU A 67 4.25 -12.87 -5.65
CA LEU A 67 3.49 -12.48 -4.46
C LEU A 67 2.69 -13.62 -3.80
N ASP A 68 2.78 -14.86 -4.31
CA ASP A 68 2.05 -16.04 -3.81
C ASP A 68 0.51 -15.84 -3.75
N MET A 69 0.01 -14.78 -4.39
CA MET A 69 -1.41 -14.43 -4.50
C MET A 69 -2.09 -15.15 -5.66
N ASP A 70 -1.33 -15.49 -6.69
CA ASP A 70 -1.83 -16.14 -7.91
C ASP A 70 -1.95 -17.65 -7.67
N ASP A 71 -3.14 -18.08 -7.27
CA ASP A 71 -3.48 -19.51 -7.09
C ASP A 71 -3.81 -20.22 -8.42
N GLY A 72 -3.76 -19.52 -9.55
CA GLY A 72 -4.09 -20.03 -10.88
C GLY A 72 -5.58 -20.13 -11.21
N GLU A 73 -6.48 -19.83 -10.26
CA GLU A 73 -7.94 -19.92 -10.44
C GLU A 73 -8.59 -18.55 -10.72
N GLY A 74 -7.81 -17.46 -10.65
CA GLY A 74 -8.23 -16.10 -10.89
C GLY A 74 -7.70 -15.50 -12.20
N ILE A 75 -7.96 -14.21 -12.40
CA ILE A 75 -7.43 -13.43 -13.52
C ILE A 75 -6.82 -12.12 -13.04
N TRP A 76 -5.76 -11.67 -13.72
CA TRP A 76 -5.22 -10.33 -13.52
C TRP A 76 -6.01 -9.31 -14.34
N MET A 77 -6.45 -8.24 -13.68
CA MET A 77 -7.10 -7.10 -14.29
C MET A 77 -6.37 -5.82 -13.90
N PHE A 78 -6.09 -4.95 -14.87
CA PHE A 78 -5.52 -3.63 -14.60
C PHE A 78 -6.64 -2.60 -14.52
N VAL A 79 -6.76 -1.94 -13.38
CA VAL A 79 -7.79 -0.93 -13.11
C VAL A 79 -7.14 0.44 -13.01
N ASP A 80 -7.69 1.42 -13.73
CA ASP A 80 -7.28 2.81 -13.55
C ASP A 80 -7.86 3.38 -12.24
N ILE A 81 -6.98 3.59 -11.27
CA ILE A 81 -7.30 4.27 -10.02
C ILE A 81 -6.92 5.74 -10.16
N ASN A 82 -7.92 6.62 -10.01
CA ASN A 82 -7.73 8.06 -10.09
C ASN A 82 -7.16 8.59 -8.76
N LEU A 83 -5.84 8.69 -8.66
CA LEU A 83 -5.15 9.22 -7.50
C LEU A 83 -5.35 10.73 -7.30
N ALA A 84 -5.83 11.47 -8.31
CA ALA A 84 -6.17 12.89 -8.11
C ALA A 84 -7.39 13.07 -7.17
N ARG A 85 -8.15 12.00 -6.92
CA ARG A 85 -9.25 11.96 -5.96
C ARG A 85 -8.82 11.50 -4.56
N VAL A 86 -7.53 11.20 -4.35
CA VAL A 86 -6.98 10.65 -3.12
C VAL A 86 -5.85 11.54 -2.64
N THR A 87 -6.03 12.24 -1.52
CA THR A 87 -4.99 13.15 -1.01
C THR A 87 -4.34 12.57 0.23
N SER A 88 -3.28 11.76 0.06
CA SER A 88 -2.43 11.37 1.19
C SER A 88 -1.65 12.57 1.72
N LYS A 89 -1.53 12.67 3.05
CA LYS A 89 -0.66 13.67 3.71
C LYS A 89 0.79 13.20 3.83
N ALA A 90 1.04 11.94 3.54
CA ALA A 90 2.38 11.37 3.61
C ALA A 90 3.25 11.84 2.45
N VAL A 91 4.50 12.18 2.76
CA VAL A 91 5.51 12.53 1.76
C VAL A 91 6.62 11.50 1.80
N GLY A 92 6.90 10.86 0.66
CA GLY A 92 8.05 9.98 0.50
C GLY A 92 9.35 10.78 0.39
N LEU A 93 10.38 10.39 1.12
CA LEU A 93 11.70 11.01 1.05
C LEU A 93 12.80 9.98 0.79
N GLN A 94 13.72 10.32 -0.11
CA GLN A 94 14.93 9.53 -0.35
C GLN A 94 16.05 10.06 0.53
N LEU A 95 16.67 9.20 1.33
CA LEU A 95 17.77 9.58 2.22
C LEU A 95 18.93 8.57 2.15
N SER A 96 20.11 9.01 2.55
CA SER A 96 21.30 8.17 2.72
C SER A 96 21.63 8.04 4.20
N LEU A 97 21.84 6.81 4.67
CA LEU A 97 22.24 6.48 6.04
C LEU A 97 23.56 5.71 6.01
N LEU A 98 24.32 5.80 7.11
CA LEU A 98 25.43 4.87 7.33
C LEU A 98 24.88 3.45 7.46
N GLU A 99 25.58 2.47 6.89
CA GLU A 99 25.15 1.05 6.92
C GLU A 99 24.95 0.55 8.36
N SER A 100 25.89 0.89 9.25
CA SER A 100 25.81 0.54 10.68
C SER A 100 24.61 1.18 11.39
N LEU A 101 24.16 2.35 10.95
CA LEU A 101 22.97 3.00 11.49
C LEU A 101 21.70 2.32 10.95
N LEU A 102 21.66 1.99 9.65
CA LEU A 102 20.54 1.26 9.06
C LEU A 102 20.31 -0.08 9.76
N GLN A 103 21.38 -0.83 10.05
CA GLN A 103 21.29 -2.08 10.81
C GLN A 103 20.69 -1.90 12.21
N GLN A 104 21.04 -0.80 12.89
CA GLN A 104 20.47 -0.47 14.22
C GLN A 104 19.00 -0.08 14.12
N VAL A 105 18.62 0.69 13.10
CA VAL A 105 17.21 1.04 12.81
C VAL A 105 16.40 -0.23 12.56
N ASP A 106 16.92 -1.16 11.77
CA ASP A 106 16.25 -2.43 11.47
C ASP A 106 16.02 -3.28 12.72
N ALA A 107 17.04 -3.42 13.56
CA ALA A 107 16.94 -4.17 14.81
C ALA A 107 15.91 -3.54 15.75
N ALA A 108 15.96 -2.22 15.94
CA ALA A 108 15.06 -1.49 16.83
C ALA A 108 13.61 -1.49 16.32
N ALA A 109 13.40 -1.34 15.01
CA ALA A 109 12.08 -1.40 14.40
C ALA A 109 11.46 -2.80 14.57
N LYS A 110 12.26 -3.85 14.34
CA LYS A 110 11.84 -5.25 14.53
C LYS A 110 11.49 -5.56 15.98
N GLU A 111 12.34 -5.15 16.93
CA GLU A 111 12.10 -5.35 18.37
C GLU A 111 10.77 -4.71 18.82
N ARG A 112 10.43 -3.56 18.24
CA ARG A 112 9.21 -2.82 18.57
C ARG A 112 8.03 -3.13 17.64
N HIS A 113 8.13 -4.15 16.79
CA HIS A 113 7.09 -4.54 15.84
C HIS A 113 6.57 -3.38 14.96
N MET A 114 7.47 -2.51 14.51
CA MET A 114 7.14 -1.37 13.65
C MET A 114 7.96 -1.36 12.37
N THR A 115 7.56 -0.54 11.41
CA THR A 115 8.31 -0.34 10.16
C THR A 115 9.51 0.59 10.38
N ARG A 116 10.51 0.52 9.48
CA ARG A 116 11.66 1.45 9.45
C ARG A 116 11.20 2.91 9.40
N SER A 117 10.20 3.21 8.56
CA SER A 117 9.64 4.55 8.41
C SER A 117 9.00 5.04 9.71
N ALA A 118 8.22 4.20 10.39
CA ALA A 118 7.63 4.54 11.69
C ALA A 118 8.69 4.86 12.74
N PHE A 119 9.78 4.08 12.78
CA PHE A 119 10.91 4.34 13.69
C PHE A 119 11.59 5.68 13.40
N ILE A 120 11.87 5.98 12.13
CA ILE A 120 12.49 7.24 11.70
C ILE A 120 11.58 8.43 12.01
N THR A 121 10.27 8.31 11.76
CA THR A 121 9.29 9.34 12.11
C THR A 121 9.29 9.62 13.62
N LEU A 122 9.29 8.57 14.45
CA LEU A 122 9.33 8.73 15.91
C LEU A 122 10.62 9.44 16.35
N ALA A 123 11.77 9.08 15.78
CA ALA A 123 13.04 9.74 16.07
C ALA A 123 13.03 11.23 15.68
N ALA A 124 12.44 11.57 14.53
CA ALA A 124 12.29 12.96 14.09
C ALA A 124 11.38 13.78 15.02
N VAL A 125 10.25 13.21 15.46
CA VAL A 125 9.35 13.84 16.43
C VAL A 125 10.09 14.13 17.74
N HIS A 126 10.77 13.13 18.31
CA HIS A 126 11.53 13.31 19.56
C HIS A 126 12.61 14.39 19.45
N GLU A 127 13.33 14.47 18.32
CA GLU A 127 14.36 15.50 18.10
C GLU A 127 13.74 16.91 18.00
N LEU A 128 12.58 17.04 17.36
CA LEU A 128 11.87 18.33 17.25
C LEU A 128 11.32 18.79 18.60
N GLU A 129 10.76 17.90 19.41
CA GLU A 129 10.25 18.19 20.75
C GLU A 129 11.35 18.62 21.72
N ASN A 130 12.51 17.95 21.67
CA ASN A 130 13.68 18.30 22.49
C ASN A 130 14.22 19.70 22.19
N ARG A 131 14.05 20.20 20.96
CA ARG A 131 14.46 21.56 20.58
C ARG A 131 13.51 22.65 21.07
N GLN A 132 12.23 22.33 21.28
CA GLN A 132 11.26 23.29 21.80
C GLN A 132 11.33 23.46 23.33
N SER A 133 11.97 22.52 24.02
CA SER A 133 12.15 22.54 25.48
C SER A 133 13.44 23.25 25.93
N ARG A 134 14.20 23.83 25.00
CA ARG A 134 15.41 24.63 25.25
C ARG A 134 15.19 26.08 24.86
#